data_AF-A0A7M5WRJ1-F1
#
_entry.id   AF-A0A7M5WRJ1-F1
#
_cell.length_a   1.000
_cell.length_b   1.000
_cell.length_c   1.000
_cell.angle_alpha   90.00
_cell.angle_beta   90.00
_cell.angle_gamma   90.00
#
_symmetry.space_group_name_H-M   'P 1'
#
loop_
_entity.id
_entity.type
_entity.pdbx_description
1 polymer ?
#
loop_
_entity_poly.entity_id
_entity_poly.type
_entity_poly.pdbx_seq_one_letter_code
_entity_poly.pdbx_strand_id
1 'polypeptide(L)'
;MCQSIIDHGTKRARRILKQMDFKKVSDPVRKAFNWKNAASGLQVYRQLMPRECRCSGVSGHCTATVCWEATPPSLKVPAQQLKQLYNKAVKIKPTEIEKPFFPTKNPNRSRPARNLVNDTKLIYITDSPSYCKPNPLLGLPGTLNRECDHTQDNSCNKLCSKCGYRKHSVVKKHINTKCNCKFHWCCKVTCDTCIERRLVTKCYLPSS
;
A
#
# COMPACT_ATOMS: atom_id res chain seq x y z
N MET A 1 28.50 7.71 6.60
CA MET A 1 27.54 7.05 5.68
C MET A 1 26.22 6.77 6.41
N CYS A 2 25.08 7.15 5.84
CA CYS A 2 23.76 7.24 6.50
C CYS A 2 23.01 5.92 6.76
N GLN A 3 23.69 4.77 6.76
CA GLN A 3 23.05 3.46 6.99
C GLN A 3 22.30 3.41 8.34
N SER A 4 22.83 4.11 9.35
CA SER A 4 22.22 4.25 10.68
C SER A 4 20.81 4.87 10.66
N ILE A 5 20.47 5.69 9.66
CA ILE A 5 19.17 6.36 9.54
C ILE A 5 18.07 5.36 9.13
N ILE A 6 18.37 4.46 8.20
CA ILE A 6 17.42 3.42 7.74
C ILE A 6 17.07 2.48 8.89
N ASP A 7 18.09 2.04 9.64
CA ASP A 7 17.88 1.15 10.77
C ASP A 7 17.14 1.86 11.92
N HIS A 8 17.45 3.14 12.17
CA HIS A 8 16.71 3.96 13.14
C HIS A 8 15.23 4.11 12.73
N GLY A 9 14.96 4.43 11.46
CA GLY A 9 13.60 4.55 10.92
C GLY A 9 12.82 3.24 11.05
N THR A 10 13.44 2.12 10.70
CA THR A 10 12.84 0.78 10.83
C THR A 10 12.54 0.44 12.29
N LYS A 11 13.46 0.73 13.21
CA LYS A 11 13.28 0.51 14.65
C LYS A 11 12.13 1.37 15.20
N ARG A 12 12.03 2.63 14.77
CA ARG A 12 10.95 3.54 15.16
C ARG A 12 9.60 3.06 14.63
N ALA A 13 9.53 2.66 13.35
CA ALA A 13 8.32 2.13 12.74
C ALA A 13 7.79 0.90 13.48
N ARG A 14 8.66 -0.07 13.81
CA ARG A 14 8.28 -1.26 14.60
C ARG A 14 7.69 -0.88 15.96
N ARG A 15 8.25 0.11 16.67
CA ARG A 15 7.71 0.56 17.96
C ARG A 15 6.33 1.20 17.81
N ILE A 16 6.13 2.03 16.79
CA ILE A 16 4.84 2.68 16.53
C ILE A 16 3.78 1.63 16.20
N LEU A 17 4.07 0.69 15.29
CA LEU A 17 3.15 -0.38 14.91
C LEU A 17 2.77 -1.25 16.12
N LYS A 18 3.74 -1.64 16.95
CA LYS A 18 3.46 -2.33 18.21
C LYS A 18 2.59 -1.50 19.14
N GLN A 19 2.86 -0.21 19.34
CA GLN A 19 2.04 0.61 20.23
C GLN A 19 0.60 0.77 19.73
N MET A 20 0.39 0.95 18.41
CA MET A 20 -0.94 1.06 17.82
C MET A 20 -1.75 -0.22 18.00
N ASP A 21 -1.15 -1.39 17.80
CA ASP A 21 -1.81 -2.67 18.01
C ASP A 21 -2.07 -2.96 19.49
N PHE A 22 -1.09 -2.73 20.36
CA PHE A 22 -1.17 -3.13 21.77
C PHE A 22 -2.13 -2.26 22.58
N LYS A 23 -2.30 -0.97 22.23
CA LYS A 23 -3.20 -0.06 22.93
C LYS A 23 -4.67 -0.23 22.53
N LYS A 24 -4.95 -0.66 21.29
CA LYS A 24 -6.32 -0.66 20.74
C LYS A 24 -6.92 -2.06 20.57
N VAL A 25 -6.10 -3.11 20.56
CA VAL A 25 -6.54 -4.49 20.40
C VAL A 25 -6.23 -5.23 21.68
N SER A 26 -7.21 -5.91 22.29
CA SER A 26 -6.99 -6.77 23.47
C SER A 26 -6.67 -8.21 23.09
N ASP A 27 -7.37 -8.73 22.07
CA ASP A 27 -7.25 -10.11 21.59
C ASP A 27 -5.81 -10.48 21.18
N PRO A 28 -5.17 -11.46 21.84
CA PRO A 28 -3.81 -11.89 21.54
C PRO A 28 -3.66 -12.48 20.13
N VAL A 29 -4.69 -13.14 19.58
CA VAL A 29 -4.66 -13.69 18.23
C VAL A 29 -4.63 -12.54 17.23
N ARG A 30 -5.53 -11.56 17.39
CA ARG A 30 -5.56 -10.36 16.54
C ARG A 30 -4.25 -9.57 16.61
N LYS A 31 -3.63 -9.45 17.79
CA LYS A 31 -2.30 -8.81 17.93
C LYS A 31 -1.22 -9.53 17.12
N ALA A 32 -1.15 -10.85 17.22
CA ALA A 32 -0.17 -11.64 16.49
C ALA A 32 -0.40 -11.57 14.96
N PHE A 33 -1.66 -11.61 14.53
CA PHE A 33 -2.06 -11.38 13.14
C PHE A 33 -1.62 -10.00 12.62
N ASN A 34 -1.95 -8.91 13.33
CA ASN A 34 -1.59 -7.56 12.92
C ASN A 34 -0.06 -7.43 12.83
N TRP A 35 0.68 -7.96 13.81
CA TRP A 35 2.14 -7.92 13.83
C TRP A 35 2.77 -8.69 12.67
N LYS A 36 2.26 -9.88 12.32
CA LYS A 36 2.78 -10.66 11.18
C LYS A 36 2.66 -9.85 9.88
N ASN A 37 1.49 -9.26 9.62
CA ASN A 37 1.28 -8.44 8.43
C ASN A 37 2.13 -7.16 8.44
N ALA A 38 2.27 -6.49 9.59
CA ALA A 38 3.14 -5.34 9.76
C ALA A 38 4.62 -5.67 9.51
N ALA A 39 5.09 -6.80 10.03
CA ALA A 39 6.44 -7.30 9.81
C ALA A 39 6.70 -7.62 8.33
N SER A 40 5.77 -8.29 7.66
CA SER A 40 5.84 -8.55 6.22
C SER A 40 5.89 -7.25 5.41
N GLY A 41 5.11 -6.23 5.78
CA GLY A 41 5.16 -4.91 5.16
C GLY A 41 6.53 -4.23 5.28
N LEU A 42 7.12 -4.23 6.49
CA LEU A 42 8.45 -3.70 6.73
C LEU A 42 9.53 -4.47 5.97
N GLN A 43 9.39 -5.79 5.88
CA GLN A 43 10.31 -6.65 5.14
C GLN A 43 10.28 -6.34 3.64
N VAL A 44 9.09 -6.21 3.05
CA VAL A 44 8.93 -5.80 1.64
C VAL A 44 9.58 -4.45 1.38
N TYR A 45 9.36 -3.48 2.27
CA TYR A 45 9.97 -2.16 2.13
C TYR A 45 11.51 -2.23 2.17
N ARG A 46 12.09 -2.98 3.11
CA ARG A 46 13.55 -3.16 3.23
C ARG A 46 14.16 -3.87 2.02
N GLN A 47 13.50 -4.91 1.50
CA GLN A 47 13.97 -5.63 0.32
C GLN A 47 13.97 -4.79 -0.97
N LEU A 48 13.17 -3.72 -1.00
CA LEU A 48 13.07 -2.82 -2.15
C LEU A 48 13.93 -1.57 -2.01
N MET A 49 14.75 -1.45 -0.95
CA MET A 49 15.69 -0.34 -0.80
C MET A 49 16.79 -0.46 -1.86
N PRO A 50 16.93 0.52 -2.78
CA PRO A 50 18.00 0.48 -3.77
C PRO A 50 19.37 0.71 -3.11
N ARG A 51 20.40 0.13 -3.72
CA ARG A 51 21.79 0.55 -3.49
C ARG A 51 22.09 1.68 -4.46
N GLU A 52 22.26 2.88 -3.93
CA GLU A 52 22.67 4.05 -4.71
C GLU A 52 24.18 4.21 -4.63
N CYS A 53 24.79 4.61 -5.74
CA CYS A 53 26.22 4.89 -5.81
C CYS A 53 26.42 6.30 -6.37
N ARG A 54 27.31 7.07 -5.75
CA ARG A 54 27.81 8.31 -6.32
C ARG A 54 29.27 8.16 -6.71
N CYS A 55 29.54 8.64 -7.91
CA CYS A 55 30.87 8.79 -8.47
C CYS A 55 31.44 10.15 -8.07
N SER A 56 32.72 10.15 -7.69
CA SER A 56 33.50 11.36 -7.46
C SER A 56 34.75 11.31 -8.34
N GLY A 57 35.04 12.42 -9.03
CA GLY A 57 36.22 12.60 -9.87
C GLY A 57 36.15 13.91 -10.65
N VAL A 58 37.28 14.32 -11.23
CA VAL A 58 37.39 15.61 -11.94
C VAL A 58 36.54 15.58 -13.21
N SER A 59 35.79 16.65 -13.47
CA SER A 59 34.97 16.82 -14.68
C SER A 59 33.92 15.73 -14.92
N GLY A 60 33.38 15.13 -13.86
CA GLY A 60 32.33 14.10 -13.97
C GLY A 60 32.85 12.68 -14.22
N HIS A 61 34.17 12.46 -14.21
CA HIS A 61 34.74 11.12 -14.24
C HIS A 61 34.49 10.38 -12.92
N CYS A 62 34.37 9.05 -12.98
CA CYS A 62 34.14 8.21 -11.80
C CYS A 62 35.46 7.55 -11.35
N THR A 63 36.38 8.33 -10.78
CA THR A 63 37.66 7.79 -10.27
C THR A 63 37.53 7.14 -8.89
N ALA A 64 36.55 7.58 -8.09
CA ALA A 64 36.15 6.92 -6.86
C ALA A 64 34.63 6.74 -6.83
N THR A 65 34.16 5.62 -6.28
CA THR A 65 32.72 5.34 -6.13
C THR A 65 32.40 5.09 -4.66
N VAL A 66 31.36 5.77 -4.15
CA VAL A 66 30.82 5.51 -2.82
C VAL A 66 29.37 5.07 -2.97
N CYS A 67 29.02 3.92 -2.41
CA CYS A 67 27.67 3.39 -2.44
C CYS A 67 27.05 3.28 -1.04
N TRP A 68 25.74 3.45 -0.95
CA TRP A 68 24.96 3.26 0.28
C TRP A 68 23.59 2.67 -0.05
N GLU A 69 22.92 2.10 0.94
CA GLU A 69 21.50 1.77 0.84
C GLU A 69 20.69 3.06 0.96
N ALA A 70 19.72 3.24 0.07
CA ALA A 70 18.85 4.40 0.04
C ALA A 70 17.38 3.97 0.20
N THR A 71 16.54 4.89 0.65
CA THR A 71 15.09 4.66 0.64
C THR A 71 14.57 4.73 -0.79
N PRO A 72 13.55 3.94 -1.18
CA PRO A 72 12.92 4.05 -2.49
C PRO A 72 12.47 5.49 -2.77
N PRO A 73 12.69 6.03 -3.97
CA PRO A 73 12.31 7.41 -4.32
C PRO A 73 10.79 7.62 -4.32
N SER A 74 10.02 6.54 -4.35
CA SER A 74 8.56 6.55 -4.29
C SER A 74 8.05 5.30 -3.57
N LEU A 75 6.94 5.47 -2.84
CA LEU A 75 6.21 4.35 -2.24
C LEU A 75 5.39 3.53 -3.26
N LYS A 76 5.32 3.96 -4.53
CA LYS A 76 4.55 3.27 -5.58
C LYS A 76 4.97 1.81 -5.74
N VAL A 77 6.28 1.55 -5.84
CA VAL A 77 6.81 0.18 -6.04
C VAL A 77 6.54 -0.72 -4.83
N PRO A 78 6.88 -0.32 -3.58
CA PRO A 78 6.47 -1.08 -2.40
C PRO A 78 4.96 -1.30 -2.28
N ALA A 79 4.14 -0.30 -2.58
CA ALA A 79 2.68 -0.41 -2.51
C ALA A 79 2.13 -1.41 -3.54
N GLN A 80 2.66 -1.41 -4.77
CA GLN A 80 2.29 -2.38 -5.80
C GLN A 80 2.65 -3.81 -5.38
N GLN A 81 3.85 -4.01 -4.82
CA GLN A 81 4.26 -5.32 -4.30
C GLN A 81 3.35 -5.79 -3.17
N LEU A 82 3.02 -4.93 -2.22
CA LEU A 82 2.06 -5.25 -1.15
C LEU A 82 0.66 -5.53 -1.69
N LYS A 83 0.23 -4.85 -2.76
CA LYS A 83 -1.05 -5.13 -3.41
C LYS A 83 -1.09 -6.52 -4.04
N GLN A 84 0.02 -6.96 -4.66
CA GLN A 84 0.12 -8.33 -5.18
C GLN A 84 0.06 -9.37 -4.06
N LEU A 85 0.74 -9.11 -2.94
CA LEU A 85 0.69 -9.97 -1.75
C LEU A 85 -0.71 -10.00 -1.13
N TYR A 86 -1.41 -8.87 -1.10
CA TYR A 86 -2.80 -8.78 -0.64
C TYR A 86 -3.73 -9.66 -1.49
N ASN A 87 -3.58 -9.62 -2.82
CA ASN A 87 -4.40 -10.43 -3.72
C ASN A 87 -4.13 -11.95 -3.58
N LYS A 88 -2.97 -12.32 -3.01
CA LYS A 88 -2.54 -13.71 -2.74
C LYS A 88 -2.55 -14.05 -1.25
N ALA A 89 -3.20 -13.23 -0.42
CA ALA A 89 -3.21 -13.42 1.02
C ALA A 89 -3.91 -14.73 1.41
N VAL A 90 -3.41 -15.37 2.47
CA VAL A 90 -3.86 -16.70 2.88
C VAL A 90 -4.73 -16.62 4.13
N LYS A 91 -5.88 -17.30 4.10
CA LYS A 91 -6.71 -17.50 5.30
C LYS A 91 -6.02 -18.50 6.21
N ILE A 92 -5.88 -18.17 7.48
CA ILE A 92 -5.37 -19.10 8.48
C ILE A 92 -6.35 -19.21 9.64
N LYS A 93 -6.34 -20.35 10.32
CA LYS A 93 -7.16 -20.51 11.52
C LYS A 93 -6.53 -19.71 12.67
N PRO A 94 -7.34 -19.15 13.59
CA PRO A 94 -6.83 -18.51 14.81
C PRO A 94 -5.82 -19.36 15.59
N THR A 95 -5.99 -20.69 15.57
CA THR A 95 -5.11 -21.67 16.21
C THR A 95 -3.74 -21.81 15.54
N GLU A 96 -3.63 -21.46 14.25
CA GLU A 96 -2.40 -21.52 13.45
C GLU A 96 -1.57 -20.24 13.57
N ILE A 97 -2.17 -19.15 14.06
CA ILE A 97 -1.42 -17.97 14.48
C ILE A 97 -0.68 -18.35 15.74
N GLU A 98 0.58 -18.72 15.56
CA GLU A 98 1.44 -19.05 16.68
C GLU A 98 1.30 -17.98 17.77
N LYS A 99 1.04 -18.47 18.99
CA LYS A 99 1.10 -17.66 20.21
C LYS A 99 2.37 -16.80 20.15
N PRO A 100 2.26 -15.52 20.51
CA PRO A 100 3.28 -14.52 20.26
C PRO A 100 4.68 -15.06 20.59
N PHE A 101 5.57 -14.86 19.63
CA PHE A 101 7.02 -14.87 19.78
C PHE A 101 7.41 -13.78 20.79
N PHE A 102 7.01 -13.94 22.06
CA PHE A 102 7.70 -13.28 23.14
C PHE A 102 9.07 -13.94 23.18
N PRO A 103 10.17 -13.19 22.93
CA PRO A 103 11.49 -13.74 23.15
C PRO A 103 11.58 -14.05 24.64
N THR A 104 11.36 -15.31 25.02
CA THR A 104 11.81 -15.80 26.31
C THR A 104 13.32 -15.68 26.28
N LYS A 105 13.89 -15.09 27.33
CA LYS A 105 15.34 -14.87 27.52
C LYS A 105 16.12 -16.19 27.72
N ASN A 106 15.77 -17.27 27.01
CA ASN A 106 16.45 -18.55 27.12
C ASN A 106 17.25 -18.83 25.83
N PRO A 107 18.59 -18.65 25.85
CA PRO A 107 19.45 -18.87 24.70
C PRO A 107 19.61 -20.36 24.30
N ASN A 108 19.07 -21.31 25.07
CA ASN A 108 19.34 -22.75 24.91
C ASN A 108 18.16 -23.59 24.39
N ARG A 109 17.23 -23.01 23.63
CA ARG A 109 16.27 -23.82 22.86
C ARG A 109 16.39 -23.49 21.37
N SER A 110 17.28 -24.23 20.72
CA SER A 110 17.25 -24.52 19.29
C SER A 110 15.86 -25.08 18.94
N ARG A 111 14.94 -24.19 18.56
CA ARG A 111 13.68 -24.58 17.93
C ARG A 111 13.97 -24.97 16.48
N PRO A 112 13.39 -26.07 15.98
CA PRO A 112 13.58 -26.49 14.61
C PRO A 112 13.07 -25.37 13.69
N ALA A 113 13.88 -25.02 12.69
CA ALA A 113 13.52 -24.17 11.58
C ALA A 113 12.41 -24.84 10.75
N ARG A 114 11.19 -24.91 11.27
CA ARG A 114 10.02 -25.30 10.48
C ARG A 114 9.60 -24.08 9.69
N ASN A 115 10.05 -24.06 8.43
CA ASN A 115 9.49 -23.32 7.30
C ASN A 115 8.96 -21.95 7.71
N LEU A 116 9.85 -20.95 7.69
CA LEU A 116 9.47 -19.56 7.49
C LEU A 116 8.48 -19.53 6.33
N VAL A 117 7.17 -19.49 6.64
CA VAL A 117 6.14 -19.13 5.69
C VAL A 117 6.61 -17.83 5.09
N ASN A 118 7.16 -17.87 3.86
CA ASN A 118 7.84 -16.77 3.16
C ASN A 118 7.61 -15.43 3.85
N ASP A 119 8.63 -14.85 4.48
CA ASP A 119 8.49 -13.76 5.45
C ASP A 119 7.67 -12.54 4.96
N THR A 120 7.42 -12.47 3.65
CA THR A 120 6.64 -11.45 2.96
C THR A 120 5.17 -11.79 2.68
N LYS A 121 4.65 -12.97 3.04
CA LYS A 121 3.22 -13.32 2.82
C LYS A 121 2.28 -12.59 3.78
N LEU A 122 1.19 -12.06 3.24
CA LEU A 122 0.08 -11.53 4.03
C LEU A 122 -0.92 -12.63 4.39
N ILE A 123 -1.49 -12.54 5.58
CA ILE A 123 -2.48 -13.48 6.11
C ILE A 123 -3.79 -12.75 6.45
N TYR A 124 -4.87 -13.50 6.67
CA TYR A 124 -6.13 -13.03 7.27
C TYR A 124 -6.83 -14.12 8.08
N ILE A 125 -7.63 -13.71 9.07
CA ILE A 125 -8.30 -14.61 10.03
C ILE A 125 -9.83 -14.66 9.90
N THR A 126 -10.41 -13.61 9.32
CA THR A 126 -11.85 -13.45 9.14
C THR A 126 -12.12 -13.06 7.71
N ASP A 127 -13.17 -13.60 7.13
CA ASP A 127 -13.58 -13.22 5.78
C ASP A 127 -13.94 -11.74 5.73
N SER A 128 -13.70 -11.13 4.57
CA SER A 128 -14.11 -9.75 4.36
C SER A 128 -15.64 -9.67 4.27
N PRO A 129 -16.27 -8.67 4.91
CA PRO A 129 -17.70 -8.42 4.73
C PRO A 129 -18.00 -7.98 3.28
N SER A 130 -19.29 -7.94 2.92
CA SER A 130 -19.70 -7.26 1.70
C SER A 130 -19.50 -5.75 1.83
N TYR A 131 -18.82 -5.15 0.85
CA TYR A 131 -18.57 -3.71 0.79
C TYR A 131 -19.61 -2.95 -0.05
N CYS A 132 -20.61 -3.65 -0.60
CA CYS A 132 -21.57 -3.07 -1.55
C CYS A 132 -22.54 -2.07 -0.91
N LYS A 133 -23.08 -2.42 0.26
CA LYS A 133 -24.05 -1.61 1.00
C LYS A 133 -23.37 -0.86 2.15
N PRO A 134 -23.87 0.32 2.55
CA PRO A 134 -23.37 1.02 3.71
C PRO A 134 -23.59 0.19 4.98
N ASN A 135 -22.59 0.17 5.85
CA ASN A 135 -22.65 -0.38 7.20
C ASN A 135 -21.88 0.54 8.15
N PRO A 136 -22.57 1.45 8.86
CA PRO A 136 -21.94 2.41 9.77
C PRO A 136 -21.19 1.75 10.94
N LEU A 137 -21.64 0.60 11.43
CA LEU A 137 -21.00 -0.12 12.55
C LEU A 137 -19.58 -0.60 12.18
N LEU A 138 -19.37 -0.93 10.91
CA LEU A 138 -18.08 -1.35 10.37
C LEU A 138 -17.34 -0.19 9.66
N GLY A 139 -17.89 1.02 9.66
CA GLY A 139 -17.34 2.17 8.95
C GLY A 139 -17.34 2.02 7.42
N LEU A 140 -18.26 1.21 6.86
CA LEU A 140 -18.33 0.96 5.42
C LEU A 140 -19.32 1.93 4.77
N PRO A 141 -18.90 2.78 3.82
CA PRO A 141 -19.81 3.72 3.15
C PRO A 141 -20.64 3.09 2.00
N GLY A 142 -20.31 1.88 1.56
CA GLY A 142 -20.90 1.24 0.37
C GLY A 142 -20.24 1.65 -0.95
N THR A 143 -20.75 1.14 -2.08
CA THR A 143 -20.23 1.46 -3.42
C THR A 143 -21.14 2.33 -4.28
N LEU A 144 -22.34 2.67 -3.79
CA LEU A 144 -23.26 3.58 -4.48
C LEU A 144 -22.59 4.95 -4.72
N ASN A 145 -22.85 5.57 -5.87
CA ASN A 145 -22.32 6.87 -6.29
C ASN A 145 -20.78 6.95 -6.45
N ARG A 146 -20.05 5.84 -6.29
CA ARG A 146 -18.60 5.82 -6.54
C ARG A 146 -18.31 5.88 -8.03
N GLU A 147 -17.31 6.68 -8.39
CA GLU A 147 -16.77 6.73 -9.75
C GLU A 147 -16.00 5.43 -10.06
N CYS A 148 -16.14 4.94 -11.28
CA CYS A 148 -15.47 3.76 -11.79
C CYS A 148 -14.99 4.02 -13.23
N ASP A 149 -13.98 3.25 -13.62
CA ASP A 149 -13.38 3.29 -14.95
C ASP A 149 -13.66 1.98 -15.68
N HIS A 150 -14.08 2.09 -16.95
CA HIS A 150 -14.32 0.96 -17.84
C HIS A 150 -13.02 0.35 -18.37
N THR A 151 -11.96 1.16 -18.51
CA THR A 151 -10.69 0.76 -19.12
C THR A 151 -9.74 0.11 -18.12
N GLN A 152 -9.79 0.54 -16.85
CA GLN A 152 -8.95 -0.01 -15.80
C GLN A 152 -9.61 -1.20 -15.11
N ASP A 153 -9.02 -2.38 -15.33
CA ASP A 153 -9.14 -3.55 -14.45
C ASP A 153 -10.60 -3.99 -14.16
N ASN A 154 -11.51 -3.69 -15.09
CA ASN A 154 -12.95 -3.89 -14.97
C ASN A 154 -13.56 -3.31 -13.68
N SER A 155 -13.08 -2.15 -13.23
CA SER A 155 -13.49 -1.58 -11.94
C SER A 155 -15.00 -1.33 -11.84
N CYS A 156 -15.66 -0.91 -12.93
CA CYS A 156 -17.11 -0.73 -12.95
C CYS A 156 -17.90 -2.01 -12.71
N ASN A 157 -17.42 -3.15 -13.22
CA ASN A 157 -18.09 -4.44 -12.97
C ASN A 157 -17.92 -4.87 -11.51
N LYS A 158 -16.73 -4.64 -10.93
CA LYS A 158 -16.43 -4.93 -9.52
C LYS A 158 -17.21 -4.04 -8.55
N LEU A 159 -17.34 -2.74 -8.85
CA LEU A 159 -17.98 -1.75 -7.96
C LEU A 159 -19.50 -1.68 -8.12
N CYS A 160 -20.01 -1.76 -9.35
CA CYS A 160 -21.42 -1.57 -9.64
C CYS A 160 -22.14 -2.91 -9.87
N SER A 161 -21.79 -3.62 -10.95
CA SER A 161 -22.55 -4.80 -11.40
C SER A 161 -22.58 -5.92 -10.36
N LYS A 162 -21.43 -6.26 -9.74
CA LYS A 162 -21.35 -7.27 -8.68
C LYS A 162 -22.13 -6.89 -7.41
N CYS A 163 -22.44 -5.61 -7.25
CA CYS A 163 -23.23 -5.09 -6.15
C CYS A 163 -24.71 -4.87 -6.52
N GLY A 164 -25.14 -5.25 -7.74
CA GLY A 164 -26.50 -5.05 -8.23
C GLY A 164 -26.83 -3.63 -8.67
N TYR A 165 -25.82 -2.76 -8.83
CA TYR A 165 -26.01 -1.38 -9.27
C TYR A 165 -25.86 -1.26 -10.79
N ARG A 166 -26.63 -0.34 -11.38
CA ARG A 166 -26.48 0.06 -12.79
C ARG A 166 -25.27 0.99 -12.94
N LYS A 167 -24.64 0.94 -14.11
CA LYS A 167 -23.58 1.86 -14.51
C LYS A 167 -24.22 3.02 -15.25
N HIS A 168 -23.96 4.25 -14.80
CA HIS A 168 -24.45 5.46 -15.47
C HIS A 168 -23.27 6.38 -15.73
N SER A 169 -23.07 6.72 -17.00
CA SER A 169 -21.97 7.57 -17.45
C SER A 169 -22.46 9.00 -17.66
N VAL A 170 -21.79 9.95 -17.02
CA VAL A 170 -22.08 11.38 -17.09
C VAL A 170 -20.86 12.14 -17.58
N VAL A 171 -21.07 13.18 -18.39
CA VAL A 171 -19.98 14.05 -18.84
C VAL A 171 -19.69 15.08 -17.76
N LYS A 172 -18.53 14.99 -17.12
CA LYS A 172 -18.04 15.94 -16.13
C LYS A 172 -17.17 16.99 -16.84
N LYS A 173 -17.52 18.27 -16.68
CA LYS A 173 -16.73 19.40 -17.18
C LYS A 173 -15.73 19.83 -16.10
N HIS A 174 -14.44 19.72 -16.39
CA HIS A 174 -13.34 20.26 -15.59
C HIS A 174 -12.89 21.58 -16.21
N ILE A 175 -13.30 22.70 -15.60
CA ILE A 175 -13.10 24.05 -16.16
C ILE A 175 -11.66 24.58 -15.92
N ASN A 176 -10.92 23.98 -14.98
CA ASN A 176 -9.63 24.51 -14.50
C ASN A 176 -8.41 23.68 -14.94
N THR A 177 -8.49 22.96 -16.07
CA THR A 177 -7.36 22.16 -16.56
C THR A 177 -6.36 23.07 -17.28
N LYS A 178 -5.07 22.97 -16.94
CA LYS A 178 -4.00 23.68 -17.66
C LYS A 178 -3.71 23.01 -19.00
N CYS A 179 -3.63 23.80 -20.05
CA CYS A 179 -3.46 23.36 -21.44
C CYS A 179 -2.55 24.32 -22.20
N ASN A 180 -2.12 23.94 -23.40
CA ASN A 180 -1.33 24.78 -24.32
C ASN A 180 -0.11 25.45 -23.65
N CYS A 181 0.54 24.74 -22.73
CA CYS A 181 1.66 25.29 -21.98
C CYS A 181 2.85 25.56 -22.90
N LYS A 182 3.36 26.80 -22.87
CA LYS A 182 4.56 27.24 -23.58
C LYS A 182 5.68 27.53 -22.59
N PHE A 183 6.87 27.01 -22.87
CA PHE A 183 8.08 27.34 -22.12
C PHE A 183 8.79 28.51 -22.78
N HIS A 184 9.08 29.54 -21.99
CA HIS A 184 9.90 30.68 -22.38
C HIS A 184 11.30 30.47 -21.82
N TRP A 185 12.28 30.40 -22.71
CA TRP A 185 13.69 30.30 -22.35
C TRP A 185 14.07 31.47 -21.43
N CYS A 186 14.69 31.17 -20.27
CA CYS A 186 14.79 31.97 -19.03
C CYS A 186 13.90 31.50 -17.85
N CYS A 187 13.22 30.34 -18.00
CA CYS A 187 12.58 29.55 -16.93
C CYS A 187 11.11 29.89 -16.59
N LYS A 188 10.36 30.45 -17.54
CA LYS A 188 8.92 30.75 -17.34
C LYS A 188 8.05 29.79 -18.14
N VAL A 189 7.08 29.15 -17.48
CA VAL A 189 6.02 28.38 -18.15
C VAL A 189 4.72 29.19 -18.09
N THR A 190 4.09 29.40 -19.24
CA THR A 190 2.76 30.02 -19.34
C THR A 190 1.78 29.01 -19.92
N CYS A 191 0.64 28.80 -19.26
CA CYS A 191 -0.40 27.86 -19.70
C CYS A 191 -1.75 28.57 -19.76
N ASP A 192 -2.57 28.18 -20.73
CA ASP A 192 -3.98 28.57 -20.80
C ASP A 192 -4.80 27.74 -19.79
N THR A 193 -6.03 28.18 -19.53
CA THR A 193 -6.99 27.41 -18.75
C THR A 193 -8.09 26.92 -19.69
N CYS A 194 -8.19 25.60 -19.86
CA CYS A 194 -9.13 24.96 -20.78
C CYS A 194 -10.25 24.23 -20.04
N ILE A 195 -11.37 24.09 -20.74
CA ILE A 195 -12.47 23.22 -20.34
C ILE A 195 -12.21 21.82 -20.87
N GLU A 196 -11.91 20.89 -19.97
CA GLU A 196 -11.77 19.48 -20.28
C GLU A 196 -13.09 18.74 -19.99
N ARG A 197 -13.59 17.98 -20.95
CA ARG A 197 -14.78 17.13 -20.77
C ARG A 197 -14.33 15.70 -20.59
N ARG A 198 -14.64 15.09 -19.44
CA ARG A 198 -14.36 13.67 -19.17
C ARG A 198 -15.65 12.89 -18.98
N LEU A 199 -15.75 11.74 -19.62
CA LEU A 199 -16.81 10.78 -19.34
C LEU A 199 -16.48 10.08 -18.02
N VAL A 200 -17.38 10.21 -17.05
CA VAL A 200 -17.23 9.61 -15.72
C VAL A 200 -18.38 8.63 -15.51
N THR A 201 -18.07 7.40 -15.15
CA THR A 201 -19.11 6.40 -14.85
C THR A 201 -19.25 6.22 -13.35
N LYS A 202 -20.49 6.13 -12.87
CA LYS A 202 -20.82 5.91 -11.46
C LYS A 202 -21.82 4.78 -11.28
N CYS A 203 -21.87 4.22 -10.07
CA CYS A 203 -22.85 3.21 -9.67
C CYS A 203 -24.15 3.85 -9.20
N TYR A 204 -25.29 3.44 -9.77
CA TYR A 204 -26.64 3.91 -9.43
C TYR A 204 -27.57 2.76 -9.08
N LEU A 205 -28.66 3.07 -8.37
CA LEU A 205 -29.71 2.10 -8.09
C LEU A 205 -30.37 1.62 -9.40
N PRO A 206 -30.78 0.35 -9.48
CA PRO A 206 -31.62 -0.11 -10.57
C PRO A 206 -32.97 0.63 -10.53
N SER A 207 -33.52 0.99 -11.69
CA SER A 207 -34.89 1.50 -11.75
C SER A 207 -35.85 0.40 -11.31
N SER A 208 -36.82 0.79 -10.48
CA SER A 208 -37.97 0.00 -10.04
C SER A 208 -38.77 -0.54 -11.23
#